data_AF-A0A4E0QSJ5-F1
#
_entry.id   AF-A0A4E0QSJ5-F1
#
_cell.length_a   1.000
_cell.length_b   1.000
_cell.length_c   1.000
_cell.angle_alpha   90.00
_cell.angle_beta   90.00
_cell.angle_gamma   90.00
#
_symmetry.space_group_name_H-M   'P 1'
#
loop_
_entity.id
_entity.type
_entity.pdbx_description
1 polymer ?
#
loop_
_entity_poly.entity_id
_entity_poly.type
_entity_poly.pdbx_seq_one_letter_code
_entity_poly.pdbx_strand_id
1 'polypeptide(L)'
;MNIKKLKLLQALEECNKHIKRILYAYHKMAKFMPLDATKYDHLTDEQIENIDQFIFRFSKLQDAMGERLFRGVLIYLEEEVKNKPFIDLLNRLEQLGALQNKEEWLFLRKLRNDLSHEYLDESEANALNINMVYENTKKLYDIFMQVKMYVNDNLLTLSTDILETPDLCA
;
A
#
# COMPACT_ATOMS: atom_id res chain seq x y z
N MET A 1 20.15 -19.62 -3.05
CA MET A 1 19.68 -18.23 -2.81
C MET A 1 19.65 -17.98 -1.30
N ASN A 2 20.23 -16.88 -0.79
CA ASN A 2 20.24 -16.56 0.65
C ASN A 2 18.79 -16.46 1.20
N ILE A 3 18.51 -17.03 2.37
CA ILE A 3 17.17 -17.01 3.01
C ILE A 3 16.63 -15.59 3.18
N LYS A 4 17.50 -14.62 3.52
CA LYS A 4 17.13 -13.19 3.62
C LYS A 4 16.58 -12.68 2.27
N LYS A 5 17.27 -13.00 1.18
CA LYS A 5 16.88 -12.64 -0.21
C LYS A 5 15.54 -13.28 -0.58
N LEU A 6 15.36 -14.56 -0.28
CA LEU A 6 14.10 -15.26 -0.58
C LEU A 6 12.90 -14.62 0.13
N LYS A 7 13.03 -14.30 1.42
CA LYS A 7 11.96 -13.63 2.18
C LYS A 7 11.62 -12.25 1.63
N LEU A 8 12.63 -11.48 1.22
CA LEU A 8 12.43 -10.17 0.59
C LEU A 8 11.67 -10.30 -0.74
N LEU A 9 12.04 -11.27 -1.58
CA LEU A 9 11.35 -11.54 -2.85
C LEU A 9 9.89 -11.96 -2.63
N GLN A 10 9.63 -12.82 -1.63
CA GLN A 10 8.26 -13.22 -1.27
C GLN A 10 7.41 -12.02 -0.82
N ALA A 11 7.98 -11.10 -0.02
CA ALA A 11 7.29 -9.88 0.39
C ALA A 11 6.98 -8.97 -0.80
N LEU A 12 7.90 -8.83 -1.75
CA LEU A 12 7.65 -8.10 -3.00
C LEU A 12 6.53 -8.74 -3.82
N GLU A 13 6.53 -10.06 -3.96
CA GLU A 13 5.48 -10.76 -4.71
C GLU A 13 4.11 -10.61 -4.05
N GLU A 14 4.04 -10.69 -2.72
CA GLU A 14 2.81 -10.43 -1.96
C GLU A 14 2.29 -9.01 -2.20
N CYS A 15 3.16 -8.00 -2.11
CA CYS A 15 2.80 -6.61 -2.37
C CYS A 15 2.29 -6.41 -3.80
N ASN A 16 2.95 -7.00 -4.80
CA ASN A 16 2.49 -6.94 -6.20
C ASN A 16 1.10 -7.59 -6.40
N LYS A 17 0.80 -8.69 -5.70
CA LYS A 17 -0.54 -9.31 -5.73
C LYS A 17 -1.60 -8.39 -5.14
N HIS A 18 -1.26 -7.63 -4.09
CA HIS A 18 -2.18 -6.63 -3.54
C HIS A 18 -2.37 -5.44 -4.48
N ILE A 19 -1.30 -4.89 -5.06
CA ILE A 19 -1.38 -3.82 -6.06
C ILE A 19 -2.28 -4.23 -7.23
N LYS A 20 -2.08 -5.43 -7.82
CA LYS A 20 -2.95 -5.95 -8.90
C LYS A 20 -4.43 -5.87 -8.56
N ARG A 21 -4.79 -6.23 -7.31
CA ARG A 21 -6.18 -6.25 -6.84
C ARG A 21 -6.70 -4.86 -6.45
N ILE A 22 -5.83 -3.98 -5.94
CA ILE A 22 -6.15 -2.56 -5.69
C ILE A 22 -6.50 -1.90 -7.01
N LEU A 23 -5.63 -2.01 -8.02
CA LEU A 23 -5.83 -1.38 -9.32
C LEU A 23 -7.13 -1.84 -9.98
N TYR A 24 -7.38 -3.14 -9.99
CA TYR A 24 -8.64 -3.68 -10.51
C TYR A 24 -9.89 -3.03 -9.86
N ALA A 25 -9.93 -2.93 -8.54
CA ALA A 25 -11.04 -2.31 -7.83
C ALA A 25 -11.07 -0.78 -8.03
N TYR A 26 -9.91 -0.13 -8.01
CA TYR A 26 -9.74 1.31 -8.22
C TYR A 26 -10.31 1.76 -9.59
N HIS A 27 -10.02 1.03 -10.66
CA HIS A 27 -10.56 1.33 -12.00
C HIS A 27 -12.07 1.08 -12.10
N LYS A 28 -12.60 0.08 -11.40
CA LYS A 28 -14.06 -0.12 -11.31
C LYS A 28 -14.74 1.03 -10.57
N MET A 29 -14.15 1.45 -9.46
CA MET A 29 -14.64 2.54 -8.62
C MET A 29 -14.66 3.88 -9.36
N ALA A 30 -13.77 4.10 -10.34
CA ALA A 30 -13.69 5.34 -11.12
C ALA A 30 -15.02 5.76 -11.77
N LYS A 31 -15.95 4.81 -11.98
CA LYS A 31 -17.29 5.08 -12.55
C LYS A 31 -18.22 5.82 -11.60
N PHE A 32 -17.98 5.78 -10.30
CA PHE A 32 -18.88 6.35 -9.29
C PHE A 32 -18.17 7.26 -8.27
N MET A 33 -16.84 7.28 -8.24
CA MET A 33 -16.05 8.23 -7.45
C MET A 33 -16.03 9.63 -8.09
N PRO A 34 -15.90 10.72 -7.29
CA PRO A 34 -15.95 10.72 -5.82
C PRO A 34 -17.38 10.53 -5.30
N LEU A 35 -17.48 10.03 -4.07
CA LEU A 35 -18.73 9.92 -3.33
C LEU A 35 -19.11 11.26 -2.69
N ASP A 36 -20.41 11.49 -2.57
CA ASP A 36 -21.02 12.41 -1.63
C ASP A 36 -22.00 11.60 -0.76
N ALA A 37 -22.64 12.23 0.23
CA ALA A 37 -23.59 11.53 1.11
C ALA A 37 -24.71 10.83 0.32
N THR A 38 -25.25 11.47 -0.72
CA THR A 38 -26.33 10.89 -1.53
C THR A 38 -25.86 9.68 -2.32
N LYS A 39 -24.69 9.73 -2.97
CA LYS A 39 -24.13 8.57 -3.68
C LYS A 39 -23.82 7.43 -2.74
N TYR A 40 -23.32 7.73 -1.54
CA TYR A 40 -23.02 6.73 -0.52
C TYR A 40 -24.28 5.97 -0.09
N ASP A 41 -25.38 6.68 0.20
CA ASP A 41 -26.66 6.07 0.61
C ASP A 41 -27.32 5.22 -0.50
N HIS A 42 -26.94 5.45 -1.76
CA HIS A 42 -27.49 4.76 -2.92
C HIS A 42 -26.48 3.82 -3.61
N LEU A 43 -25.39 3.45 -2.93
CA LEU A 43 -24.46 2.45 -3.44
C LEU A 43 -25.19 1.13 -3.70
N THR A 44 -24.95 0.55 -4.87
CA THR A 44 -25.41 -0.82 -5.16
C THR A 44 -24.54 -1.84 -4.45
N ASP A 45 -25.04 -3.05 -4.24
CA ASP A 45 -24.26 -4.16 -3.65
C ASP A 45 -22.93 -4.37 -4.39
N GLU A 46 -22.93 -4.28 -5.73
CA GLU A 46 -21.70 -4.38 -6.52
C GLU A 46 -20.70 -3.24 -6.20
N GLN A 47 -21.19 -2.01 -6.01
CA GLN A 47 -20.33 -0.89 -5.66
C GLN A 47 -19.75 -1.03 -4.25
N ILE A 48 -20.56 -1.50 -3.30
CA ILE A 48 -20.13 -1.82 -1.93
C ILE A 48 -19.04 -2.90 -1.96
N GLU A 49 -19.26 -4.01 -2.66
CA GLU A 49 -18.26 -5.08 -2.81
C GLU A 49 -16.94 -4.57 -3.41
N ASN A 50 -17.01 -3.66 -4.39
CA ASN A 50 -15.80 -3.05 -4.97
C ASN A 50 -15.06 -2.16 -3.96
N ILE A 51 -15.78 -1.37 -3.16
CA ILE A 51 -15.20 -0.54 -2.09
C ILE A 51 -14.54 -1.42 -1.02
N ASP A 52 -15.23 -2.47 -0.55
CA ASP A 52 -14.73 -3.40 0.46
C ASP A 52 -13.46 -4.10 -0.01
N GLN A 53 -13.47 -4.61 -1.24
CA GLN A 53 -12.28 -5.22 -1.83
C GLN A 53 -11.13 -4.21 -1.90
N PHE A 54 -11.40 -2.97 -2.33
CA PHE A 54 -10.40 -1.93 -2.43
C PHE A 54 -9.79 -1.59 -1.07
N ILE A 55 -10.61 -1.28 -0.05
CA ILE A 55 -10.18 -0.96 1.32
C ILE A 55 -9.39 -2.12 1.95
N PHE A 56 -9.90 -3.35 1.79
CA PHE A 56 -9.22 -4.53 2.30
C PHE A 56 -7.82 -4.68 1.68
N ARG A 57 -7.70 -4.48 0.36
CA ARG A 57 -6.42 -4.64 -0.34
C ARG A 57 -5.46 -3.49 -0.07
N PHE A 58 -5.95 -2.27 0.07
CA PHE A 58 -5.17 -1.12 0.53
C PHE A 58 -4.56 -1.40 1.90
N SER A 59 -5.36 -1.88 2.84
CA SER A 59 -4.90 -2.27 4.19
C SER A 59 -3.88 -3.41 4.17
N LYS A 60 -4.13 -4.46 3.37
CA LYS A 60 -3.22 -5.61 3.25
C LYS A 60 -1.89 -5.27 2.58
N LEU A 61 -1.89 -4.35 1.62
CA LEU A 61 -0.66 -3.83 1.06
C LEU A 61 0.15 -3.10 2.14
N GLN A 62 -0.48 -2.26 2.95
CA GLN A 62 0.22 -1.58 4.04
C GLN A 62 0.81 -2.56 5.07
N ASP A 63 0.06 -3.61 5.45
CA ASP A 63 0.56 -4.69 6.32
C ASP A 63 1.78 -5.36 5.71
N ALA A 64 1.69 -5.80 4.45
CA ALA A 64 2.78 -6.48 3.75
C ALA A 64 4.02 -5.59 3.62
N MET A 65 3.82 -4.32 3.28
CA MET A 65 4.92 -3.37 3.16
C MET A 65 5.59 -3.10 4.51
N GLY A 66 4.82 -2.72 5.53
CA GLY A 66 5.37 -2.35 6.83
C GLY A 66 5.98 -3.52 7.60
N GLU A 67 5.31 -4.67 7.62
CA GLU A 67 5.74 -5.81 8.45
C GLU A 67 6.79 -6.67 7.75
N ARG A 68 6.73 -6.80 6.42
CA ARG A 68 7.55 -7.77 5.68
C ARG A 68 8.52 -7.10 4.73
N LEU A 69 8.07 -6.21 3.85
CA LEU A 69 8.94 -5.59 2.85
C LEU A 69 9.99 -4.67 3.48
N PHE A 70 9.55 -3.68 4.25
CA PHE A 70 10.40 -2.67 4.88
C PHE A 70 11.44 -3.31 5.81
N ARG A 71 10.99 -4.25 6.65
CA ARG A 71 11.89 -5.05 7.50
C ARG A 71 12.82 -5.93 6.66
N GLY A 72 12.31 -6.54 5.60
CA GLY A 72 13.07 -7.39 4.69
C GLY A 72 14.22 -6.65 4.00
N VAL A 73 13.99 -5.41 3.56
CA VAL A 73 15.03 -4.54 2.97
C VAL A 73 16.15 -4.32 3.98
N LEU A 74 15.82 -3.88 5.19
CA LEU A 74 16.80 -3.62 6.25
C LEU A 74 17.56 -4.89 6.66
N ILE A 75 16.88 -6.02 6.85
CA ILE A 75 17.51 -7.30 7.19
C ILE A 75 18.49 -7.75 6.11
N TYR A 76 18.12 -7.56 4.83
CA TYR A 76 18.98 -7.91 3.71
C TYR A 76 20.25 -7.06 3.68
N LEU A 77 20.14 -5.78 4.00
CA LEU A 77 21.26 -4.84 4.18
C LEU A 77 22.07 -5.04 5.47
N GLU A 78 21.74 -6.08 6.25
CA GLU A 78 22.38 -6.39 7.53
C GLU A 78 22.19 -5.32 8.62
N GLU A 79 21.16 -4.49 8.47
CA GLU A 79 20.73 -3.54 9.48
C GLU A 79 20.10 -4.26 10.68
N GLU A 80 20.35 -3.73 11.88
CA GLU A 80 19.67 -4.19 13.07
C GLU A 80 18.21 -3.72 13.05
N VAL A 81 17.26 -4.66 13.04
CA VAL A 81 15.81 -4.38 13.04
C VAL A 81 15.09 -4.86 14.30
N LYS A 82 15.73 -5.72 15.09
CA LYS A 82 15.12 -6.36 16.26
C LYS A 82 14.86 -5.30 17.33
N ASN A 83 13.68 -5.34 17.95
CA ASN A 83 13.27 -4.42 19.02
C ASN A 83 13.26 -2.92 18.66
N LYS A 84 13.43 -2.56 17.38
CA LYS A 84 13.34 -1.16 16.96
C LYS A 84 11.87 -0.74 16.82
N PRO A 85 11.50 0.43 17.37
CA PRO A 85 10.27 1.12 17.03
C PRO A 85 10.09 1.22 15.52
N PHE A 86 8.85 1.11 15.04
CA PHE A 86 8.58 1.16 13.60
C PHE A 86 9.00 2.48 12.97
N ILE A 87 8.89 3.60 13.70
CA ILE A 87 9.36 4.91 13.24
C ILE A 87 10.86 4.94 12.94
N ASP A 88 11.67 4.23 13.72
CA ASP A 88 13.12 4.16 13.49
C ASP A 88 13.47 3.37 12.23
N LEU A 89 12.63 2.38 11.88
CA LEU A 89 12.77 1.65 10.62
C LEU A 89 12.47 2.57 9.43
N LEU A 90 11.44 3.40 9.52
CA LEU A 90 11.11 4.39 8.49
C LEU A 90 12.23 5.42 8.34
N ASN A 91 12.73 5.95 9.45
CA ASN A 91 13.89 6.86 9.45
C ASN A 91 15.09 6.23 8.74
N ARG A 92 15.36 4.95 9.00
CA ARG A 92 16.48 4.25 8.37
C ARG A 92 16.27 4.04 6.87
N LEU A 93 15.07 3.65 6.45
CA LEU A 93 14.73 3.50 5.03
C LEU A 93 14.84 4.82 4.27
N GLU A 94 14.45 5.93 4.91
CA GLU A 94 14.58 7.27 4.36
C GLU A 94 16.06 7.67 4.19
N GLN A 95 16.89 7.46 5.21
CA GLN A 95 18.35 7.69 5.12
C GLN A 95 19.03 6.87 4.03
N LEU A 96 18.55 5.65 3.78
CA LEU A 96 19.07 4.75 2.75
C LEU A 96 18.57 5.10 1.35
N GLY A 97 17.60 6.01 1.21
CA GLY A 97 16.96 6.36 -0.06
C GLY A 97 15.89 5.36 -0.54
N ALA A 98 15.59 4.33 0.25
CA ALA A 98 14.54 3.36 -0.06
C ALA A 98 13.14 3.98 0.07
N LEU A 99 12.99 4.99 0.93
CA LEU A 99 11.77 5.79 1.10
C LEU A 99 12.12 7.27 0.90
N GLN A 100 11.33 8.04 0.14
CA GLN A 100 11.63 9.48 -0.06
C GLN A 100 11.15 10.32 1.13
N ASN A 101 9.97 9.98 1.66
CA ASN A 101 9.31 10.73 2.71
C ASN A 101 8.52 9.79 3.62
N LYS A 102 8.98 9.59 4.85
CA LYS A 102 8.27 8.77 5.84
C LYS A 102 6.92 9.34 6.27
N GLU A 103 6.73 10.65 6.19
CA GLU A 103 5.49 11.31 6.63
C GLU A 103 4.32 10.93 5.72
N GLU A 104 4.57 10.71 4.42
CA GLU A 104 3.55 10.21 3.49
C GLU A 104 3.07 8.81 3.88
N TRP A 105 3.99 7.94 4.27
CA TRP A 105 3.65 6.62 4.77
C TRP A 105 2.84 6.69 6.08
N LEU A 106 3.24 7.54 7.02
CA LEU A 106 2.52 7.74 8.29
C LEU A 106 1.11 8.28 8.05
N PHE A 107 0.96 9.21 7.12
CA PHE A 107 -0.34 9.74 6.71
C PHE A 107 -1.24 8.64 6.14
N LEU A 108 -0.75 7.80 5.23
CA LEU A 108 -1.51 6.67 4.67
C LEU A 108 -1.93 5.65 5.73
N ARG A 109 -1.09 5.43 6.75
CA ARG A 109 -1.44 4.60 7.91
C ARG A 109 -2.55 5.20 8.75
N LYS A 110 -2.55 6.52 8.91
CA LYS A 110 -3.65 7.22 9.59
C LYS A 110 -4.96 7.04 8.83
N LEU A 111 -4.97 7.28 7.52
CA LEU A 111 -6.16 7.06 6.68
C LEU A 111 -6.74 5.65 6.83
N ARG A 112 -5.87 4.62 6.86
CA ARG A 112 -6.31 3.24 7.10
C ARG A 112 -6.97 3.05 8.47
N ASN A 113 -6.42 3.66 9.52
CA ASN A 113 -7.01 3.54 10.86
C ASN A 113 -8.39 4.22 10.92
N ASP A 114 -8.53 5.35 10.23
CA ASP A 114 -9.79 6.10 10.17
C ASP A 114 -10.89 5.28 9.44
N LEU A 115 -10.54 4.46 8.44
CA LEU A 115 -11.48 3.52 7.78
C LEU A 115 -12.09 2.46 8.72
N SER A 116 -11.44 2.14 9.84
CA SER A 116 -11.98 1.14 10.77
C SER A 116 -13.14 1.69 11.62
N HIS A 117 -13.44 2.98 11.47
CA HIS A 117 -14.52 3.67 12.15
C HIS A 117 -15.65 3.90 11.15
N GLU A 118 -16.41 2.84 10.82
CA GLU A 118 -17.67 3.01 10.08
C GLU A 118 -18.73 3.61 11.02
N TYR A 119 -19.22 4.79 10.67
CA TYR A 119 -20.25 5.48 11.44
C TYR A 119 -21.62 5.19 10.83
N LEU A 120 -22.49 4.49 11.56
CA LEU A 120 -23.76 3.97 11.04
C LEU A 120 -24.72 5.06 10.50
N ASP A 121 -24.62 6.30 10.98
CA ASP A 121 -25.51 7.41 10.62
C ASP A 121 -24.77 8.63 10.03
N GLU A 122 -23.52 8.47 9.58
CA GLU A 122 -22.71 9.58 9.05
C GLU A 122 -22.23 9.31 7.62
N SER A 123 -23.18 9.24 6.68
CA SER A 123 -22.90 8.99 5.25
C SER A 123 -21.89 9.97 4.64
N GLU A 124 -21.93 11.25 5.04
CA GLU A 124 -20.95 12.25 4.59
C GLU A 124 -19.53 11.92 5.10
N ALA A 125 -19.39 11.50 6.36
CA ALA A 125 -18.10 11.12 6.94
C ALA A 125 -17.55 9.85 6.29
N ASN A 126 -18.39 8.84 6.09
CA ASN A 126 -17.99 7.60 5.43
C ASN A 126 -17.58 7.83 3.97
N ALA A 127 -18.35 8.64 3.23
CA ALA A 127 -18.01 9.05 1.87
C ALA A 127 -16.65 9.78 1.82
N LEU A 128 -16.42 10.71 2.74
CA LEU A 128 -15.15 11.44 2.83
C LEU A 128 -13.97 10.51 3.11
N ASN A 129 -14.11 9.57 4.05
CA ASN A 129 -13.07 8.60 4.37
C ASN A 129 -12.70 7.73 3.16
N ILE A 130 -13.70 7.24 2.41
CA ILE A 130 -13.49 6.45 1.19
C ILE A 130 -12.80 7.30 0.10
N ASN A 131 -13.27 8.53 -0.11
CA ASN A 131 -12.66 9.46 -1.07
C ASN A 131 -11.19 9.73 -0.74
N MET A 132 -10.87 10.00 0.52
CA MET A 132 -9.51 10.27 0.97
C MET A 132 -8.58 9.08 0.67
N VAL A 133 -9.03 7.85 0.89
CA VAL A 133 -8.24 6.65 0.61
C VAL A 133 -8.08 6.46 -0.89
N TYR A 134 -9.15 6.64 -1.66
CA TYR A 134 -9.14 6.56 -3.11
C TYR A 134 -8.15 7.55 -3.72
N GLU A 135 -8.25 8.83 -3.39
CA GLU A 135 -7.36 9.90 -3.90
C GLU A 135 -5.89 9.67 -3.54
N ASN A 136 -5.61 9.06 -2.38
CA ASN A 136 -4.25 8.80 -1.92
C ASN A 136 -3.72 7.40 -2.30
N THR A 137 -4.47 6.62 -3.09
CA THR A 137 -4.03 5.31 -3.62
C THR A 137 -2.74 5.44 -4.41
N LYS A 138 -2.64 6.48 -5.23
CA LYS A 138 -1.43 6.74 -6.04
C LYS A 138 -0.19 6.89 -5.16
N LYS A 139 -0.29 7.58 -4.03
CA LYS A 139 0.84 7.74 -3.12
C LYS A 139 1.30 6.41 -2.55
N LEU A 140 0.36 5.54 -2.16
CA LEU A 140 0.71 4.19 -1.68
C LEU A 140 1.38 3.35 -2.78
N TYR A 141 0.88 3.44 -4.02
CA TYR A 141 1.49 2.82 -5.19
C TYR A 141 2.92 3.34 -5.42
N ASP A 142 3.11 4.65 -5.42
CA ASP A 142 4.41 5.30 -5.66
C ASP A 142 5.44 4.90 -4.60
N ILE A 143 5.05 4.85 -3.31
CA ILE A 143 5.94 4.36 -2.23
C ILE A 143 6.35 2.91 -2.48
N PHE A 144 5.40 2.05 -2.86
CA PHE A 144 5.72 0.66 -3.18
C PHE A 144 6.69 0.56 -4.35
N MET A 145 6.44 1.31 -5.43
CA MET A 145 7.29 1.32 -6.61
C MET A 145 8.69 1.84 -6.29
N GLN A 146 8.82 2.88 -5.48
CA GLN A 146 10.11 3.38 -5.02
C GLN A 146 10.90 2.28 -4.29
N VAL A 147 10.28 1.62 -3.31
CA VAL A 147 10.96 0.56 -2.55
C VAL A 147 11.32 -0.61 -3.47
N LYS A 148 10.44 -0.98 -4.40
CA LYS A 148 10.71 -2.02 -5.40
C LYS A 148 11.90 -1.66 -6.29
N MET A 149 11.96 -0.43 -6.81
CA MET A 149 13.08 0.06 -7.61
C MET A 149 14.38 0.06 -6.81
N TYR A 150 14.34 0.55 -5.58
CA TYR A 150 15.50 0.52 -4.68
C TYR A 150 16.05 -0.90 -4.50
N VAL A 151 15.18 -1.88 -4.29
CA VAL A 151 15.56 -3.30 -4.16
C VAL A 151 16.15 -3.83 -5.47
N ASN A 152 15.56 -3.49 -6.62
CA ASN A 152 16.07 -3.92 -7.92
C ASN A 152 17.47 -3.34 -8.21
N ASP A 153 17.64 -2.04 -8.03
CA ASP A 153 18.86 -1.31 -8.40
C ASP A 153 20.04 -1.65 -7.48
N ASN A 154 19.78 -1.86 -6.18
CA ASN A 154 20.83 -1.99 -5.17
C ASN A 154 21.05 -3.44 -4.70
N LEU A 155 20.05 -4.31 -4.81
CA LEU A 155 20.03 -5.60 -4.11
C LEU A 155 19.81 -6.81 -5.03
N LEU A 156 19.33 -6.59 -6.27
CA LEU A 156 18.97 -7.64 -7.23
C LEU A 156 19.56 -7.37 -8.61
N THR A 157 20.88 -7.37 -8.76
CA THR A 157 21.47 -7.55 -10.11
C THR A 157 21.12 -8.94 -10.63
N LEU A 158 20.23 -8.97 -11.64
CA LEU A 158 19.78 -10.09 -12.48
C LEU A 158 18.73 -11.06 -11.89
N SER A 159 17.46 -10.82 -12.24
CA SER A 159 16.67 -11.68 -13.14
C SER A 159 15.43 -10.87 -13.60
N THR A 160 15.34 -10.58 -14.89
CA THR A 160 14.33 -9.72 -15.53
C THR A 160 12.87 -10.19 -15.43
N ASP A 161 12.60 -11.36 -14.84
CA ASP A 161 11.25 -11.95 -14.83
C ASP A 161 10.46 -11.75 -13.52
N ILE A 162 11.03 -11.06 -12.53
CA ILE A 162 10.35 -10.85 -11.24
C ILE A 162 9.56 -9.53 -11.29
N LEU A 163 8.33 -9.68 -11.78
CA LEU A 163 7.13 -8.88 -11.50
C LEU A 163 6.93 -7.66 -12.40
N GLU A 164 6.14 -7.84 -13.46
CA GLU A 164 5.29 -6.76 -13.97
C GLU A 164 4.37 -6.28 -12.83
N THR A 165 4.63 -5.07 -12.33
CA THR A 165 3.60 -4.33 -11.58
C THR A 165 2.67 -3.72 -12.62
N PRO A 166 1.34 -3.88 -12.52
CA PRO A 166 0.46 -3.13 -13.39
C PRO A 166 0.63 -1.64 -13.12
N ASP A 167 0.55 -0.84 -14.18
CA ASP A 167 0.57 0.61 -14.09
C ASP A 167 -0.78 1.11 -13.57
N LEU A 168 -0.76 2.09 -12.68
CA LEU A 168 -1.95 2.80 -12.22
C LEU A 168 -2.56 3.67 -13.33
N CYS A 169 -1.76 4.06 -14.33
CA CYS A 169 -2.17 4.90 -15.46
C CYS A 169 -2.71 4.10 -16.66
N ALA A 170 -2.72 2.76 -16.60
CA ALA A 170 -3.20 1.88 -17.66
C ALA A 170 -4.69 1.52 -17.54
#